data_AF-A0A6A5FDG3-F1
#
_entry.id   AF-A0A6A5FDG3-F1
#
_cell.length_a   1.000
_cell.length_b   1.000
_cell.length_c   1.000
_cell.angle_alpha   90.00
_cell.angle_beta   90.00
_cell.angle_gamma   90.00
#
_symmetry.space_group_name_H-M   'P 1'
#
loop_
_entity.id
_entity.type
_entity.pdbx_description
1 polymer ?
#
loop_
_entity_poly.entity_id
_entity_poly.type
_entity_poly.pdbx_seq_one_letter_code
_entity_poly.pdbx_strand_id
1 'polypeptide(L)'
;MCVKEIDFVGHFSREWECLFENFYRPPAVVGTDLLIYCKEQQKLKFPKRDGQEPVRNIQLRDPNTAQRLQAAISDAQMAQQQHHMARQKSQRFLKPNYKQ
;
A
#
# COMPACT_ATOMS: atom_id res chain seq x y z
N MET A 1 12.83 1.23 -0.10
CA MET A 1 11.51 1.29 -0.80
C MET A 1 10.83 -0.05 -0.55
N CYS A 2 9.52 -0.11 -0.22
CA CYS A 2 8.79 -1.37 0.00
C CYS A 2 8.54 -2.14 -1.31
N VAL A 3 9.59 -2.30 -2.09
CA VAL A 3 9.58 -2.90 -3.40
C VAL A 3 10.46 -4.13 -3.32
N LYS A 4 9.90 -5.28 -3.69
CA LYS A 4 10.68 -6.48 -3.95
C LYS A 4 11.18 -6.43 -5.36
N GLU A 5 12.47 -6.65 -5.51
CA GLU A 5 13.08 -6.92 -6.82
C GLU A 5 13.07 -8.44 -6.98
N ILE A 6 12.32 -8.92 -7.97
CA ILE A 6 12.23 -10.34 -8.31
C ILE A 6 12.83 -10.50 -9.70
N ASP A 7 13.85 -11.34 -9.82
CA ASP A 7 14.32 -11.85 -11.10
C ASP A 7 13.65 -13.22 -11.32
N PHE A 8 12.84 -13.31 -12.36
CA PHE A 8 12.28 -14.58 -12.80
C PHE A 8 12.53 -14.76 -14.30
N VAL A 9 13.41 -15.70 -14.66
CA VAL A 9 13.73 -16.05 -16.05
C VAL A 9 14.18 -14.81 -16.85
N GLY A 10 15.01 -13.95 -16.24
CA GLY A 10 15.51 -12.73 -16.89
C GLY A 10 14.50 -11.57 -17.00
N HIS A 11 13.30 -11.72 -16.44
CA HIS A 11 12.36 -10.62 -16.26
C HIS A 11 12.54 -10.01 -14.87
N PHE A 12 12.90 -8.73 -14.86
CA PHE A 12 13.01 -7.94 -13.64
C PHE A 12 11.66 -7.31 -13.31
N SER A 13 11.05 -7.78 -12.23
CA SER A 13 9.80 -7.22 -11.71
C SER A 13 10.07 -6.48 -10.40
N ARG A 14 9.61 -5.23 -10.35
CA ARG A 14 9.54 -4.43 -9.13
C ARG A 14 8.12 -4.44 -8.60
N GLU A 15 7.88 -5.25 -7.58
CA GLU A 15 6.55 -5.39 -7.00
C GLU A 15 6.46 -4.69 -5.65
N TRP A 16 5.38 -3.95 -5.43
CA TRP A 16 5.10 -3.32 -4.15
C TRP A 16 4.63 -4.36 -3.13
N GLU A 17 5.40 -4.57 -2.06
CA GLU A 17 5.12 -5.64 -1.09
C GLU A 17 4.05 -5.26 -0.06
N CYS A 18 3.77 -3.97 0.12
CA CYS A 18 2.93 -3.47 1.21
C CYS A 18 1.60 -2.92 0.68
N LEU A 19 0.66 -3.78 0.30
CA LEU A 19 -0.64 -3.33 -0.20
C LEU A 19 -1.31 -2.32 0.77
N PHE A 20 -1.90 -1.26 0.22
CA PHE A 20 -2.51 -0.17 1.00
C PHE A 20 -3.60 -0.67 1.98
N GLU A 21 -4.29 -1.74 1.63
CA GLU A 21 -5.33 -2.39 2.43
C GLU A 21 -4.80 -2.97 3.75
N ASN A 22 -3.50 -3.23 3.85
CA ASN A 22 -2.87 -3.72 5.06
C ASN A 22 -2.52 -2.62 6.04
N PHE A 23 -2.66 -1.35 5.66
CA PHE A 23 -2.24 -0.23 6.50
C PHE A 23 -3.26 -0.08 7.61
N TYR A 24 -2.83 -0.29 8.86
CA TYR A 24 -3.72 -0.15 10.02
C TYR A 24 -3.75 1.28 10.58
N ARG A 25 -2.78 2.11 10.20
CA ARG A 25 -2.77 3.56 10.45
C ARG A 25 -2.00 4.30 9.36
N PRO A 26 -2.16 5.63 9.24
CA PRO A 26 -1.43 6.43 8.26
C PRO A 26 0.10 6.32 8.46
N PRO A 27 0.90 6.32 7.37
CA PRO A 27 2.36 6.40 7.48
C PRO A 27 2.81 7.67 8.20
N ALA A 28 3.94 7.60 8.89
CA ALA A 28 4.50 8.72 9.63
C ALA A 28 5.93 9.01 9.20
N VAL A 29 6.36 10.27 9.27
CA VAL A 29 7.73 10.67 8.97
C VAL A 29 8.44 11.04 10.27
N VAL A 30 9.65 10.51 10.47
CA VAL A 30 10.53 10.83 11.59
C VAL A 30 11.91 11.16 11.02
N GLY A 31 12.22 12.45 10.88
CA GLY A 31 13.44 12.89 10.20
C GLY A 31 13.46 12.42 8.74
N THR A 32 14.42 11.56 8.39
CA THR A 32 14.55 10.94 7.06
C THR A 32 13.79 9.62 6.93
N ASP A 33 13.21 9.12 8.02
CA ASP A 33 12.59 7.82 8.07
C ASP A 33 11.10 7.94 7.78
N LEU A 34 10.62 7.10 6.86
CA LEU A 34 9.20 6.87 6.64
C LEU A 34 8.80 5.56 7.32
N LEU A 35 7.90 5.66 8.28
CA LEU A 35 7.33 4.56 9.03
C LEU A 35 6.02 4.11 8.39
N ILE A 36 5.99 2.88 7.89
CA ILE A 36 4.80 2.24 7.31
C ILE A 36 4.26 1.19 8.29
N TYR A 37 2.99 1.35 8.64
CA TYR A 37 2.29 0.55 9.62
C TYR A 37 1.36 -0.44 8.92
N CYS A 38 1.90 -1.58 8.51
CA CYS A 38 1.17 -2.59 7.74
C CYS A 38 1.03 -3.91 8.50
N LYS A 39 -0.12 -4.55 8.39
CA LYS A 39 -0.30 -5.96 8.79
C LYS A 39 0.60 -6.82 7.92
N GLU A 40 1.38 -7.69 8.55
CA GLU A 40 2.33 -8.56 7.87
C GLU A 40 1.57 -9.62 7.05
N GLN A 41 1.58 -9.51 5.71
CA GLN A 41 1.17 -10.60 4.82
C GLN A 41 2.34 -11.60 4.71
N GLN A 42 2.46 -12.52 5.67
CA GLN A 42 3.59 -13.43 5.75
C GLN A 42 3.74 -14.31 4.48
N LYS A 43 4.87 -14.13 3.77
CA LYS A 43 5.53 -15.23 3.02
C LYS A 43 7.02 -15.41 3.32
N LEU A 44 7.69 -14.49 4.02
CA LEU A 44 9.06 -14.66 4.47
C LEU A 44 9.22 -14.13 5.90
N LYS A 45 9.43 -15.05 6.84
CA LYS A 45 9.62 -14.75 8.27
C LYS A 45 10.95 -14.00 8.45
N PHE A 46 10.90 -12.69 8.71
CA PHE A 46 12.03 -12.02 9.34
C PHE A 46 11.97 -12.32 10.85
N PRO A 47 13.09 -12.70 11.50
CA PRO A 47 13.09 -12.98 12.93
C PRO A 47 12.61 -11.74 13.69
N LYS A 48 11.47 -11.89 14.37
CA LYS A 48 10.85 -10.86 15.19
C LYS A 48 11.75 -10.63 16.41
N ARG A 49 12.19 -9.39 16.63
CA ARG A 49 12.58 -8.94 17.98
C ARG A 49 11.29 -8.65 18.75
N ASP A 50 11.25 -9.14 19.97
CA ASP A 50 10.14 -9.20 20.90
C ASP A 50 9.20 -7.98 20.88
N GLY A 51 7.90 -8.23 20.73
CA GLY A 51 6.81 -7.31 21.09
C GLY A 51 6.59 -6.04 20.26
N GLN A 52 7.44 -5.72 19.27
CA GLN A 52 7.26 -4.52 18.45
C GLN A 52 6.18 -4.70 17.38
N GLU A 53 5.28 -3.71 17.26
CA GLU A 53 4.34 -3.64 16.15
C GLU A 53 5.10 -3.75 14.82
N PRO A 54 4.58 -4.46 13.80
CA PRO A 54 5.24 -4.56 12.50
C PRO A 54 5.22 -3.18 11.82
N VAL A 55 6.32 -2.45 12.00
CA VAL A 55 6.58 -1.16 11.36
C VAL A 55 7.72 -1.36 10.36
N ARG A 56 7.44 -1.11 9.08
CA ARG A 56 8.48 -1.02 8.05
C ARG A 56 9.07 0.38 8.11
N ASN A 57 10.34 0.48 8.51
CA ASN A 57 11.09 1.73 8.39
C ASN A 57 11.76 1.79 7.03
N ILE A 58 11.50 2.86 6.27
CA ILE A 58 12.21 3.22 5.04
C ILE A 58 13.03 4.47 5.31
N GLN A 59 14.35 4.31 5.39
CA GLN A 59 15.26 5.44 5.41
C GLN A 59 15.36 6.05 4.01
N LEU A 60 15.23 7.37 3.93
CA LEU A 60 15.31 8.14 2.69
C LEU A 60 16.47 9.12 2.74
N ARG A 61 16.81 9.70 1.59
CA ARG A 61 17.95 10.61 1.45
C ARG A 61 17.80 11.85 2.33
N ASP A 62 16.59 12.38 2.42
CA ASP A 62 16.31 13.63 3.10
C ASP A 62 14.84 13.67 3.60
N PRO A 63 14.53 14.55 4.57
CA PRO A 63 13.19 14.64 5.14
C PRO A 63 12.12 15.10 4.14
N ASN A 64 12.48 15.93 3.15
CA ASN A 64 11.53 16.38 2.12
C ASN A 64 11.07 15.21 1.26
N THR A 65 12.00 14.33 0.86
CA THR A 65 11.68 13.09 0.16
C THR A 65 10.76 12.19 1.00
N ALA A 66 10.96 12.10 2.32
CA ALA A 66 10.08 11.34 3.21
C ALA A 66 8.66 11.90 3.28
N GLN A 67 8.52 13.22 3.42
CA GLN A 67 7.22 13.90 3.40
C GLN A 67 6.51 13.74 2.06
N ARG A 68 7.24 13.90 0.94
CA ARG A 68 6.67 13.72 -0.41
C ARG A 68 6.18 12.30 -0.63
N LEU A 69 6.92 11.29 -0.15
CA LEU A 69 6.51 9.90 -0.27
C LEU A 69 5.29 9.60 0.61
N GLN A 70 5.22 10.16 1.82
CA GLN A 70 4.03 10.05 2.69
C GLN A 70 2.79 10.64 2.00
N ALA A 71 2.91 11.83 1.40
CA ALA A 71 1.82 12.47 0.67
C ALA A 71 1.38 11.63 -0.54
N ALA A 72 2.33 11.17 -1.36
CA ALA A 72 2.03 10.34 -2.52
C ALA A 72 1.33 9.01 -2.15
N ILE A 73 1.70 8.40 -1.02
CA ILE A 73 1.01 7.22 -0.49
C ILE A 73 -0.44 7.56 -0.11
N SER A 74 -0.65 8.69 0.56
CA SER A 74 -1.99 9.14 0.97
C SER A 74 -2.87 9.44 -0.24
N ASP A 75 -2.32 10.11 -1.26
CA ASP A 75 -3.00 10.39 -2.52
C ASP A 75 -3.39 9.12 -3.27
N ALA A 76 -2.47 8.15 -3.34
CA ALA A 76 -2.74 6.85 -3.96
C ALA A 76 -3.86 6.09 -3.23
N GLN A 77 -3.89 6.13 -1.89
CA GLN A 77 -4.98 5.55 -1.10
C GLN A 77 -6.33 6.20 -1.42
N MET A 78 -6.37 7.54 -1.47
CA MET A 78 -7.59 8.28 -1.81
C MET A 78 -8.06 7.97 -3.24
N ALA A 79 -7.15 7.95 -4.21
CA ALA A 79 -7.47 7.60 -5.60
C ALA A 79 -8.03 6.17 -5.68
N GLN A 80 -7.41 5.20 -5.01
CA GLN A 80 -7.90 3.82 -4.99
C GLN A 80 -9.32 3.73 -4.41
N GLN A 81 -9.60 4.43 -3.30
CA GLN A 81 -10.93 4.48 -2.70
C GLN A 81 -11.95 5.11 -3.66
N GLN A 82 -11.60 6.23 -4.31
CA GLN A 82 -12.44 6.88 -5.30
C GLN A 82 -12.78 5.96 -6.47
N HIS A 83 -11.79 5.25 -7.01
CA HIS A 83 -12.00 4.27 -8.08
C HIS A 83 -12.91 3.12 -7.66
N HIS A 84 -12.77 2.62 -6.43
CA HIS A 84 -13.63 1.56 -5.90
C HIS A 84 -15.08 2.05 -5.75
N MET A 85 -15.29 3.26 -5.21
CA MET A 85 -16.63 3.86 -5.08
C MET A 85 -17.29 4.13 -6.44
N ALA A 86 -16.52 4.60 -7.43
CA ALA A 86 -17.02 4.81 -8.79
C ALA A 86 -17.50 3.49 -9.43
N ARG A 87 -16.82 2.37 -9.16
CA ARG A 87 -17.23 1.04 -9.64
C ARG A 87 -18.44 0.48 -8.89
N GLN A 88 -18.59 0.75 -7.60
CA GLN A 88 -19.76 0.28 -6.82
C GLN A 88 -21.07 1.01 -7.20
N LYS A 89 -21.02 2.27 -7.63
CA LYS A 89 -22.18 3.00 -8.15
C LYS A 89 -22.51 2.56 -9.59
N SER A 90 -23.12 1.38 -9.78
CA SER A 90 -24.14 1.08 -10.82
C SER A 90 -24.38 -0.44 -10.98
N GLN A 91 -25.02 -1.08 -10.00
CA GLN A 91 -25.73 -2.35 -10.23
C GLN A 91 -27.24 -2.25 -9.98
N ARG A 92 -27.73 -1.07 -9.58
CA ARG A 92 -29.14 -0.90 -9.19
C ARG A 92 -30.07 -0.53 -10.35
N PHE A 93 -29.54 -0.32 -11.56
CA PHE A 93 -30.32 0.15 -12.71
C PHE A 93 -30.46 -0.85 -13.87
N LEU A 94 -29.98 -2.08 -13.73
CA LEU A 94 -30.36 -3.14 -14.67
C LEU A 94 -31.62 -3.84 -14.14
N LYS A 95 -32.77 -3.17 -14.28
CA LYS A 95 -34.06 -3.87 -14.20
C LYS A 95 -34.12 -4.82 -15.41
N PRO A 96 -34.36 -6.13 -15.24
CA PRO A 96 -34.64 -7.00 -16.38
C PRO A 96 -35.95 -6.52 -17.00
N ASN A 97 -35.86 -5.98 -18.23
CA ASN A 97 -37.02 -5.62 -19.02
C ASN A 97 -37.58 -6.91 -19.62
N TYR A 98 -38.43 -7.61 -18.87
CA TYR A 98 -39.26 -8.66 -19.44
C TYR A 98 -40.35 -7.99 -20.27
N LYS A 99 -40.15 -7.93 -21.59
CA LYS A 99 -41.24 -7.66 -22.52
C LYS A 99 -41.86 -9.00 -22.92
N GLN A 100 -43.09 -9.22 -22.46
CA GLN A 100 -44.03 -10.18 -23.04
C GLN A 100 -44.56 -9.66 -24.36
#